data_AF-A0A430SET7-F1
#
_entry.id   AF-A0A430SET7-F1
#
_cell.length_a   1.000
_cell.length_b   1.000
_cell.length_c   1.000
_cell.angle_alpha   90.00
_cell.angle_beta   90.00
_cell.angle_gamma   90.00
#
_symmetry.space_group_name_H-M   'P 1'
#
loop_
_entity.id
_entity.type
_entity.pdbx_description
1 polymer ?
#
loop_
_entity_poly.entity_id
_entity_poly.type
_entity_poly.pdbx_seq_one_letter_code
_entity_poly.pdbx_strand_id
1 'polypeptide(L)' 'MKYLLALDQGTTSSRAILFSLEGRPVAMAQREFRQLYPRPGWVEHDP' A
#
# COMPACT_ATOMS: atom_id res chain seq x y z
N MET A 1 -21.57 12.29 -1.64
CA MET A 1 -20.18 12.62 -1.22
C MET A 1 -19.21 12.22 -2.32
N LYS A 2 -18.07 12.94 -2.45
CA LYS A 2 -16.95 12.56 -3.31
C LYS A 2 -15.72 12.31 -2.44
N TYR A 3 -14.89 11.36 -2.85
CA TYR A 3 -13.65 10.99 -2.17
C TYR A 3 -12.55 10.78 -3.21
N LEU A 4 -11.31 10.90 -2.77
CA LEU A 4 -10.13 10.50 -3.54
C LEU A 4 -9.57 9.20 -2.96
N LEU A 5 -9.34 8.21 -3.81
CA LEU A 5 -8.70 6.96 -3.42
C LEU A 5 -7.23 6.99 -3.83
N ALA A 6 -6.34 6.86 -2.86
CA ALA A 6 -4.93 6.60 -3.10
C ALA A 6 -4.65 5.10 -2.97
N LEU A 7 -4.00 4.53 -3.99
CA LEU A 7 -3.39 3.21 -3.93
C LEU A 7 -1.88 3.40 -3.75
N ASP A 8 -1.36 2.95 -2.62
CA ASP A 8 0.03 3.10 -2.23
C ASP A 8 0.66 1.70 -2.15
N GLN A 9 1.43 1.35 -3.18
CA GLN A 9 2.23 0.13 -3.24
C GLN A 9 3.59 0.38 -2.61
N GLY A 10 3.67 0.14 -1.31
CA GLY A 10 4.94 0.19 -0.58
C GLY A 10 5.77 -1.07 -0.82
N THR A 11 6.96 -1.09 -0.22
CA THR A 11 7.84 -2.26 -0.32
C THR A 11 7.35 -3.44 0.52
N THR A 12 6.72 -3.20 1.67
CA THR A 12 6.28 -4.27 2.60
C THR A 12 4.78 -4.55 2.52
N SER A 13 3.99 -3.57 2.08
CA SER A 13 2.53 -3.66 2.07
C SER A 13 1.92 -2.79 1.00
N SER A 14 0.71 -3.17 0.60
CA SER A 14 -0.16 -2.37 -0.24
C SER A 14 -1.21 -1.69 0.64
N ARG A 15 -1.45 -0.40 0.42
CA ARG A 15 -2.44 0.39 1.15
C ARG A 15 -3.44 1.01 0.18
N ALA A 16 -4.68 1.12 0.66
CA ALA A 16 -5.76 1.86 0.01
C ALA A 16 -6.28 2.89 1.02
N ILE A 17 -6.18 4.17 0.69
CA ILE A 17 -6.55 5.26 1.60
C ILE A 17 -7.61 6.13 0.91
N LEU A 18 -8.75 6.31 1.57
CA LEU A 18 -9.75 7.29 1.15
C LEU A 18 -9.47 8.62 1.80
N PHE A 19 -9.45 9.68 0.99
CA PHE A 19 -9.34 11.07 1.43
C PHE A 19 -10.62 11.83 1.12
N SER A 20 -11.01 12.72 2.03
CA SER A 20 -11.98 13.79 1.72
C SER A 20 -11.37 14.80 0.75
N LEU A 21 -12.20 15.66 0.16
CA LEU A 21 -11.72 16.69 -0.78
C LEU A 21 -10.85 17.76 -0.09
N GLU A 22 -10.94 17.88 1.23
CA GLU A 22 -10.09 18.73 2.07
C GLU A 22 -8.76 18.05 2.44
N GLY A 23 -8.48 16.86 1.88
CA GLY A 23 -7.23 16.12 2.09
C GLY A 23 -7.16 15.33 3.39
N ARG A 24 -8.28 15.16 4.12
CA ARG A 24 -8.29 14.39 5.37
C ARG A 24 -8.46 12.90 5.09
N PRO A 25 -7.63 12.00 5.66
CA PRO A 25 -7.86 10.56 5.54
C PRO A 25 -9.13 10.18 6.30
N VAL A 26 -10.06 9.49 5.63
CA VAL A 26 -11.35 9.08 6.20
C VAL A 26 -11.44 7.58 6.46
N ALA A 27 -10.69 6.77 5.70
CA ALA A 27 -10.59 5.34 5.90
C ALA A 27 -9.29 4.81 5.28
N MET A 28 -8.81 3.68 5.79
CA MET A 28 -7.62 3.02 5.28
C MET A 28 -7.78 1.49 5.39
N ALA A 29 -7.33 0.80 4.35
CA ALA A 29 -7.06 -0.64 4.39
C ALA A 29 -5.58 -0.88 4.03
N GLN A 30 -4.99 -1.89 4.65
CA GLN A 30 -3.60 -2.28 4.41
C GLN A 30 -3.51 -3.80 4.33
N ARG A 31 -2.67 -4.29 3.42
CA ARG A 31 -2.32 -5.70 3.33
C ARG A 31 -0.83 -5.85 3.12
N GLU A 32 -0.18 -6.50 4.07
CA GLU A 32 1.23 -6.90 3.92
C GLU A 32 1.36 -8.03 2.90
N PHE A 33 2.51 -8.09 2.24
CA PHE A 33 2.86 -9.18 1.36
C PHE A 33 4.27 -9.66 1.67
N ARG A 34 4.54 -10.92 1.30
CA ARG A 34 5.79 -11.58 1.62
C ARG A 34 6.95 -10.98 0.83
N GLN A 35 8.05 -10.71 1.54
CA GLN A 35 9.35 -10.45 0.94
C GLN A 35 10.04 -11.78 0.63
N LEU A 36 10.53 -11.95 -0.60
CA LEU A 36 11.26 -13.16 -1.01
C LEU A 36 12.76 -12.88 -1.00
N TYR A 37 13.52 -13.77 -0.34
CA TYR A 37 14.98 -13.67 -0.17
C TYR A 37 15.67 -14.95 -0.69
N PRO A 38 15.74 -15.16 -2.02
CA PRO A 38 16.26 -16.42 -2.58
C PRO A 38 17.78 -16.58 -2.38
N ARG A 39 18.52 -15.48 -2.23
CA ARG A 39 19.97 -15.44 -2.03
C ARG A 39 20.37 -14.28 -1.10
N PRO A 40 21.53 -14.34 -0.42
CA PRO A 40 22.04 -13.21 0.35
C PRO A 40 22.11 -11.93 -0.50
N GLY A 41 21.52 -10.85 0.01
CA GLY A 41 21.48 -9.53 -0.66
C GLY A 41 20.39 -9.35 -1.71
N TRP A 42 19.58 -10.37 -2.01
CA TRP A 42 18.49 -10.28 -2.98
C TRP A 42 17.16 -10.04 -2.28
N VAL A 43 16.30 -9.21 -2.89
CA VAL A 43 14.92 -8.95 -2.43
C VAL A 43 14.01 -8.97 -3.65
N GLU A 44 12.99 -9.82 -3.64
CA GLU A 44 12.01 -9.98 -4.71
C GLU A 44 10.57 -9.88 -4.16
N HIS A 45 9.64 -9.42 -5.01
CA HIS A 45 8.19 -9.40 -4.74
C HIS A 45 7.46 -10.28 -5.75
N ASP A 46 6.34 -10.89 -5.32
CA ASP A 46 5.41 -11.62 -6.19
C ASP A 46 4.40 -10.64 -6.84
N PRO A 47 4.35 -10.47 -8.18
CA PRO A 47 3.55 -9.46 -8.88
C PRO A 47 2.02 -9.67 -8.88
#